data_AF-A0A5J6P643-F1
#
_entry.id   AF-A0A5J6P643-F1
#
_cell.length_a   1.000
_cell.length_b   1.000
_cell.length_c   1.000
_cell.angle_alpha   90.00
_cell.angle_beta   90.00
_cell.angle_gamma   90.00
#
_symmetry.space_group_name_H-M   'P 1'
#
loop_
_entity.id
_entity.type
_entity.pdbx_description
1 polymer ?
#
loop_
_entity_poly.entity_id
_entity_poly.type
_entity_poly.pdbx_seq_one_letter_code
_entity_poly.pdbx_strand_id
1 'polypeptide(L)' 'MLVLTRRPGEMVRLYTSDGVIEIYLNDCNHHHAKIGFVAPDSVDIVREEIDDQAAEGSEMHS' A
#
# COMPACT_ATOMS: atom_id res chain seq x y z
N MET A 1 -4.47 -16.48 0.47
CA MET A 1 -3.78 -15.43 -0.32
C MET A 1 -4.38 -15.41 -1.71
N LEU A 2 -4.99 -14.28 -2.11
CA LEU A 2 -5.43 -14.07 -3.49
C LEU A 2 -4.25 -13.53 -4.31
N VAL A 3 -4.04 -14.05 -5.52
CA VAL A 3 -2.92 -13.64 -6.40
C VAL A 3 -3.50 -13.16 -7.72
N LEU A 4 -3.13 -11.95 -8.14
CA LEU A 4 -3.61 -11.31 -9.37
C LEU A 4 -2.44 -10.70 -10.15
N THR A 5 -2.55 -10.66 -11.47
CA THR A 5 -1.60 -9.97 -12.35
C THR A 5 -2.29 -8.76 -12.96
N ARG A 6 -1.68 -7.58 -12.86
CA ARG A 6 -2.16 -6.33 -13.49
C ARG A 6 -1.14 -5.83 -14.53
N ARG A 7 -1.64 -5.17 -15.57
CA ARG A 7 -0.84 -4.39 -16.52
C ARG A 7 -0.76 -2.92 -16.07
N PRO A 8 0.25 -2.14 -16.52
CA PRO A 8 0.25 -0.70 -16.34
C PRO A 8 -1.09 -0.07 -16.80
N GLY A 9 -1.65 0.80 -15.95
CA GLY A 9 -2.97 1.42 -16.14
C GLY A 9 -4.14 0.62 -15.57
N GLU A 10 -3.94 -0.64 -15.16
CA GLU A 10 -4.97 -1.43 -14.47
C GLU A 10 -4.92 -1.22 -12.95
N MET A 11 -6.04 -1.51 -12.30
CA MET A 11 -6.21 -1.33 -10.85
C MET A 11 -6.83 -2.55 -10.16
N VAL A 12 -6.68 -2.57 -8.83
CA VAL A 12 -7.39 -3.45 -7.90
C VAL A 12 -8.16 -2.58 -6.91
N ARG A 13 -9.38 -2.99 -6.56
CA ARG A 13 -10.18 -2.35 -5.52
C ARG A 13 -10.32 -3.26 -4.32
N LEU A 14 -10.08 -2.71 -3.13
CA LEU A 14 -10.40 -3.34 -1.86
C LEU A 14 -11.61 -2.62 -1.27
N TYR A 15 -12.65 -3.37 -0.97
CA TYR A 15 -13.83 -2.87 -0.28
C TYR A 15 -13.68 -3.19 1.21
N THR A 16 -13.55 -2.17 2.05
CA THR A 16 -13.43 -2.30 3.50
C THR A 16 -14.60 -1.61 4.21
N SER A 17 -14.67 -1.72 5.53
CA SER A 17 -15.65 -0.99 6.36
C SER A 17 -15.44 0.53 6.32
N ASP A 18 -14.20 0.97 6.15
CA ASP A 18 -13.80 2.37 6.23
C ASP A 18 -13.84 3.08 4.88
N GLY A 19 -14.06 2.33 3.80
CA GLY A 19 -14.26 2.84 2.45
C GLY A 19 -13.66 1.93 1.38
N VAL A 20 -13.46 2.50 0.19
CA VAL A 20 -12.82 1.78 -0.93
C VAL A 20 -11.37 2.25 -1.04
N ILE A 21 -10.46 1.29 -1.11
CA ILE A 21 -9.05 1.53 -1.43
C ILE A 21 -8.83 1.13 -2.88
N GLU A 22 -8.34 2.05 -3.70
CA GLU A 22 -7.97 1.80 -5.08
C GLU A 22 -6.45 1.74 -5.22
N ILE A 23 -5.95 0.64 -5.78
CA ILE A 23 -4.52 0.37 -5.95
C ILE A 23 -4.23 0.29 -7.45
N TYR A 24 -3.42 1.21 -7.94
CA TYR A 24 -3.08 1.37 -9.36
C TYR A 24 -1.68 0.84 -9.63
N LEU A 25 -1.52 0.00 -10.65
CA LEU A 25 -0.21 -0.23 -11.24
C LEU A 25 0.02 0.83 -12.31
N ASN A 26 0.76 1.89 -11.99
CA ASN A 26 0.99 2.98 -12.94
C ASN A 26 2.01 2.61 -14.01
N ASP A 27 3.09 1.94 -13.60
CA ASP A 27 4.16 1.47 -14.48
C ASP A 27 4.94 0.33 -13.80
N CYS A 28 5.64 -0.49 -14.56
CA CYS A 28 6.53 -1.52 -14.02
C CYS A 28 7.63 -1.92 -15.01
N ASN A 29 8.78 -2.28 -14.45
CA ASN A 29 9.87 -2.92 -15.17
C ASN A 29 10.29 -4.21 -14.44
N HIS A 30 11.44 -4.78 -14.82
CA HIS A 30 11.94 -6.04 -14.26
C HIS A 30 12.21 -6.02 -12.75
N HIS A 31 12.39 -4.86 -12.13
CA HIS A 31 12.82 -4.73 -10.75
C HIS A 31 11.92 -3.83 -9.90
N HIS A 32 11.19 -2.90 -10.52
CA HIS A 32 10.43 -1.89 -9.82
C HIS A 32 9.03 -1.73 -10.40
N ALA A 33 8.07 -1.44 -9.52
CA ALA A 33 6.72 -1.05 -9.87
C ALA A 33 6.42 0.34 -9.29
N LYS A 34 5.78 1.19 -10.10
CA LYS A 34 5.21 2.45 -9.64
C LYS A 34 3.76 2.20 -9.27
N ILE A 35 3.47 2.19 -7.98
CA ILE A 35 2.14 1.91 -7.43
C ILE A 35 1.51 3.21 -6.94
N GLY A 36 0.24 3.44 -7.27
CA GLY A 36 -0.55 4.55 -6.75
C GLY A 36 -1.66 4.05 -5.83
N PHE A 37 -1.95 4.80 -4.77
CA PHE A 37 -3.04 4.49 -3.85
C PHE A 37 -3.99 5.67 -3.76
N VAL A 38 -5.29 5.38 -3.77
CA VAL A 38 -6.35 6.30 -3.36
C VAL A 38 -7.11 5.62 -2.24
N ALA A 39 -7.16 6.24 -1.07
CA ALA A 39 -7.78 5.69 0.12
C ALA A 39 -8.47 6.78 0.94
N PRO A 40 -9.43 6.41 1.81
CA PRO A 40 -9.99 7.33 2.80
C PRO A 40 -8.92 7.84 3.78
N ASP A 41 -9.13 9.05 4.33
CA ASP A 41 -8.21 9.69 5.28
C ASP A 41 -8.00 8.90 6.58
N SER A 42 -8.90 7.95 6.89
CA SER A 42 -8.80 7.07 8.05
C SER A 42 -7.84 5.89 7.86
N VAL A 43 -7.27 5.72 6.66
CA VAL A 43 -6.39 4.61 6.31
C VAL A 43 -4.99 5.13 6.05
N ASP A 44 -4.06 4.75 6.92
CA ASP A 44 -2.65 5.01 6.71
C ASP A 44 -2.05 4.04 5.69
N ILE A 45 -1.25 4.58 4.78
CA ILE A 45 -0.52 3.81 3.76
C ILE A 45 0.96 4.08 3.95
N VAL A 46 1.68 3.06 4.42
CA VAL A 46 3.09 3.18 4.80
C VAL A 46 3.89 2.12 4.06
N ARG A 47 5.16 2.43 3.76
CA ARG A 47 6.10 1.44 3.25
C ARG A 47 6.63 0.63 4.43
N GLU A 48 6.80 -0.68 4.24
CA GLU A 48 7.25 -1.60 5.29
C GLU A 48 8.50 -1.09 6.02
N GLU A 49 9.50 -0.60 5.28
CA GLU A 49 10.76 -0.13 5.88
C GLU A 49 10.62 1.14 6.76
N ILE A 50 9.48 1.84 6.68
CA ILE A 50 9.15 2.99 7.53
C ILE A 50 8.33 2.54 8.74
N ASP A 51 7.43 1.58 8.54
CA ASP A 51 6.56 1.08 9.62
C ASP A 51 7.38 0.39 10.72
N ASP A 52 8.37 -0.42 10.33
CA ASP A 52 9.29 -1.08 11.26
C ASP A 52 10.04 -0.09 12.17
N GLN A 53 10.38 1.10 11.65
CA GLN A 53 11.09 2.14 12.43
C GLN A 53 10.20 2.83 13.46
N ALA A 54 8.89 2.91 13.22
CA ALA A 54 7.94 3.49 14.17
C ALA A 54 7.71 2.55 15.37
N ALA A 55 7.76 1.23 15.15
CA ALA A 55 7.67 0.23 16.21
C ALA A 55 8.89 0.26 17.15
N GLU A 56 10.11 0.29 16.60
CA GLU A 56 11.35 0.25 17.40
C GLU A 56 11.63 1.54 18.20
N GLY A 57 11.21 2.70 17.68
CA GLY A 57 11.39 3.99 18.36
C GLY A 57 10.54 4.17 19.63
N SER A 58 9.54 3.31 19.84
CA SER A 58 8.60 3.38 20.97
C SER A 58 9.04 2.54 22.19
N GLU A 59 9.99 1.61 22.03
CA GLU A 59 10.43 0.71 23.10
C GLU A 59 11.59 1.27 23.97
N MET A 60 12.19 2.41 23.58
CA MET A 60 13.30 3.04 24.32
C MET A 60 12.86 4.16 25.31
N HIS A 61 11.55 4.35 25.50
CA HIS A 61 10.97 5.33 26.42
C HIS A 61 9.88 4.72 27.32
N SER A 62 10.17 3.58 27.94
CA SER A 62 9.37 2.99 29.01
C SER A 62 10.25 2.51 30.16
#